data_AF-A0A645ATR6-F1
#
_entry.id   AF-A0A645ATR6-F1
#
_cell.length_a   1.000
_cell.length_b   1.000
_cell.length_c   1.000
_cell.angle_alpha   90.00
_cell.angle_beta   90.00
_cell.angle_gamma   90.00
#
_symmetry.space_group_name_H-M   'P 1'
#
loop_
_entity.id
_entity.type
_entity.pdbx_description
1 polymer ?
#
loop_
_entity_poly.entity_id
_entity_poly.type
_entity_poly.pdbx_seq_one_letter_code
_entity_poly.pdbx_strand_id
1 'polypeptide(L)' 'MPEWIAAFWHQYGAMLVDGVAKTLVMTGVSTLFAYIMGLPLGVLLVITQPHGIWPHRTFNAVLGWLVNIFRSLPLLF' A
#
# COMPACT_ATOMS: atom_id res chain seq x y z
N MET A 1 -17.08 -37.69 1.38
CA MET A 1 -17.00 -36.44 0.60
C MET A 1 -17.39 -36.75 -0.84
N PRO A 2 -18.09 -35.86 -1.54
CA PRO A 2 -18.36 -36.04 -2.97
C PRO A 2 -17.06 -36.11 -3.79
N GLU A 3 -16.97 -37.04 -4.74
CA GLU A 3 -15.81 -37.27 -5.62
C GLU A 3 -15.34 -36.00 -6.35
N TRP A 4 -16.27 -35.12 -6.73
CA TRP A 4 -15.96 -33.87 -7.43
C TRP A 4 -15.15 -32.88 -6.57
N ILE A 5 -15.28 -32.93 -5.24
CA ILE A 5 -14.50 -32.07 -4.33
C ILE A 5 -13.04 -32.56 -4.28
N ALA A 6 -12.82 -33.86 -4.23
CA ALA A 6 -11.47 -34.44 -4.21
C ALA A 6 -10.73 -34.15 -5.53
N ALA A 7 -11.40 -34.28 -6.67
CA ALA A 7 -10.86 -33.95 -7.98
C ALA A 7 -10.50 -32.45 -8.11
N PHE A 8 -11.34 -31.55 -7.57
CA PHE A 8 -11.08 -30.12 -7.54
C PHE A 8 -9.81 -29.77 -6.75
N TRP A 9 -9.66 -30.31 -5.54
CA TRP A 9 -8.47 -30.05 -4.73
C TRP A 9 -7.20 -30.61 -5.36
N HIS A 10 -7.28 -31.76 -6.02
CA HIS A 10 -6.14 -32.35 -6.73
C HIS A 10 -5.70 -31.49 -7.92
N GLN A 11 -6.63 -30.87 -8.64
CA GLN A 11 -6.33 -30.09 -9.84
C GLN A 11 -5.98 -28.63 -9.56
N TYR A 12 -6.62 -27.99 -8.57
CA TYR A 12 -6.51 -26.55 -8.33
C TYR A 12 -5.87 -26.17 -6.99
N GLY A 13 -5.72 -27.11 -6.05
CA GLY A 13 -5.22 -26.82 -4.70
C GLY A 13 -3.84 -26.13 -4.72
N ALA A 14 -2.92 -26.64 -5.54
CA ALA A 14 -1.59 -26.05 -5.68
C ALA A 14 -1.61 -24.63 -6.28
N MET A 15 -2.44 -24.39 -7.29
CA MET A 15 -2.58 -23.08 -7.94
C MET A 15 -3.18 -22.03 -7.00
N LEU A 16 -4.18 -22.42 -6.21
CA LEU A 16 -4.81 -21.54 -5.24
C LEU A 16 -3.83 -21.11 -4.15
N VAL A 17 -3.07 -22.07 -3.60
CA VAL A 17 -2.05 -21.78 -2.57
C VAL A 17 -0.96 -20.86 -3.12
N ASP A 18 -0.47 -21.13 -4.32
CA ASP A 18 0.55 -20.30 -4.97
C ASP A 18 0.03 -18.87 -5.25
N GLY A 19 -1.20 -18.73 -5.73
CA GLY A 19 -1.84 -17.43 -5.96
C GLY A 19 -2.02 -16.61 -4.68
N VAL A 20 -2.46 -17.26 -3.59
CA VAL A 20 -2.61 -16.61 -2.27
C VAL A 20 -1.25 -16.18 -1.72
N ALA A 21 -0.24 -17.06 -1.81
CA ALA A 21 1.10 -16.76 -1.35
C ALA A 21 1.70 -15.55 -2.09
N LYS A 22 1.56 -15.51 -3.43
CA LYS A 22 2.01 -14.38 -4.25
C LYS A 22 1.29 -13.08 -3.88
N THR A 23 -0.03 -13.13 -3.72
CA THR A 23 -0.82 -11.94 -3.34
C THR A 23 -0.42 -11.41 -1.97
N LEU A 24 -0.21 -12.30 -0.99
CA LEU A 24 0.25 -11.91 0.35
C LEU A 24 1.64 -11.27 0.30
N VAL A 25 2.57 -11.85 -0.45
CA VAL A 25 3.93 -11.29 -0.60
C VAL A 25 3.89 -9.93 -1.29
N MET A 26 3.17 -9.80 -2.40
CA MET A 26 3.05 -8.52 -3.13
C MET A 26 2.43 -7.43 -2.26
N THR A 27 1.33 -7.76 -1.56
CA THR A 27 0.63 -6.80 -0.70
C THR A 27 1.48 -6.44 0.52
N GLY A 28 2.11 -7.41 1.17
CA GLY A 28 2.94 -7.19 2.35
C GLY A 28 4.17 -6.34 2.04
N VAL A 29 4.88 -6.66 0.96
CA VAL A 29 6.05 -5.90 0.51
C VAL A 29 5.66 -4.49 0.08
N SER A 30 4.58 -4.33 -0.70
CA SER A 30 4.07 -3.02 -1.10
C SER A 30 3.71 -2.14 0.11
N THR A 31 3.01 -2.72 1.09
CA THR A 31 2.63 -2.02 2.32
C THR A 31 3.85 -1.62 3.13
N LEU A 32 4.86 -2.49 3.22
CA LEU A 32 6.10 -2.19 3.95
C LEU A 32 6.85 -1.00 3.33
N PHE A 33 7.02 -0.99 2.01
CA PHE A 33 7.65 0.13 1.31
C PHE A 33 6.83 1.42 1.42
N ALA A 34 5.50 1.32 1.27
CA ALA A 34 4.59 2.45 1.44
C ALA A 34 4.68 3.02 2.87
N TYR A 35 4.85 2.18 3.88
CA TYR A 35 5.00 2.63 5.26
C TYR A 35 6.35 3.32 5.49
N ILE A 36 7.45 2.73 5.02
CA ILE A 36 8.79 3.27 5.17
C ILE A 36 8.93 4.64 4.51
N MET A 37 8.33 4.85 3.33
CA MET A 37 8.41 6.13 2.62
C MET A 37 7.29 7.09 3.00
N GLY A 38 6.06 6.58 3.11
CA GLY A 38 4.87 7.38 3.37
C GLY A 38 4.81 7.94 4.79
N LEU A 39 5.32 7.20 5.79
CA LEU A 39 5.26 7.65 7.18
C LEU A 39 6.20 8.85 7.44
N PRO A 40 7.48 8.86 7.02
CA PRO A 40 8.32 10.05 7.12
C PRO A 40 7.75 11.25 6.35
N LEU A 41 7.23 11.04 5.13
CA LEU A 41 6.59 12.12 4.35
C LEU A 41 5.35 12.68 5.05
N GLY A 42 4.52 11.81 5.65
CA GLY A 42 3.36 12.21 6.43
C GLY A 42 3.75 12.99 7.70
N VAL A 43 4.76 12.53 8.43
CA VAL A 43 5.28 13.21 9.63
C VAL A 43 5.89 14.57 9.28
N LEU A 44 6.68 14.65 8.19
CA LEU A 44 7.21 15.91 7.69
C LEU A 44 6.10 16.90 7.32
N LEU A 45 5.03 16.42 6.69
CA LEU A 45 3.85 17.23 6.40
C LEU A 45 3.22 17.79 7.67
N VAL A 46 3.07 16.99 8.72
CA VAL A 46 2.49 17.43 10.01
C VAL A 46 3.39 18.45 10.71
N ILE A 47 4.69 18.18 10.77
CA ILE A 47 5.66 19.06 11.46
C ILE A 47 5.79 20.42 10.76
N THR A 48 5.65 20.46 9.43
CA THR A 48 5.80 21.67 8.62
C THR A 48 4.52 22.51 8.47
N GLN A 49 3.43 22.08 9.11
CA GLN A 49 2.18 22.83 9.13
C GLN A 49 2.34 24.21 9.80
N PRO A 50 1.45 25.18 9.52
CA PRO A 50 1.52 26.52 10.10
C PRO A 50 1.50 26.55 11.64
N HIS A 51 0.98 25.50 12.29
CA HIS A 51 0.93 25.32 13.74
C HIS A 51 1.90 24.22 14.23
N GLY A 52 2.80 23.75 13.37
CA GLY A 52 3.78 22.70 13.65
C GLY A 52 5.09 23.24 14.22
N ILE A 53 6.01 22.33 14.55
CA ILE A 53 7.30 22.66 15.21
C ILE A 53 8.23 23.45 14.26
N TRP A 54 8.09 23.28 12.93
CA TRP A 54 8.94 23.94 11.95
C TRP A 54 8.13 24.51 10.76
N PRO A 55 7.43 25.65 10.95
CA PRO A 55 6.45 26.13 9.98
C PRO A 55 7.10 26.63 8.69
N HIS A 56 6.89 25.91 7.59
CA HIS A 56 7.40 26.28 6.27
C HIS A 56 6.30 26.14 5.21
N ARG A 57 5.50 27.21 5.02
CA ARG A 57 4.30 27.23 4.18
C ARG A 57 4.53 26.71 2.75
N THR A 58 5.62 27.12 2.11
CA THR A 58 5.94 26.71 0.74
C THR A 58 6.29 25.23 0.65
N PHE A 59 7.02 24.71 1.65
CA PHE A 59 7.42 23.30 1.68
C PHE A 59 6.22 22.40 1.95
N ASN A 60 5.36 22.79 2.90
CA ASN A 60 4.11 22.10 3.20
C ASN A 60 3.15 22.08 1.99
N ALA A 61 3.04 23.20 1.25
CA ALA A 61 2.20 23.28 0.05
C ALA A 61 2.69 22.35 -1.08
N VAL A 62 4.01 22.30 -1.33
CA VAL A 62 4.59 21.41 -2.36
C VAL A 62 4.45 19.94 -1.96
N LEU A 63 4.79 19.58 -0.72
CA LEU A 63 4.62 18.20 -0.24
C LEU A 63 3.15 17.78 -0.25
N GLY A 64 2.25 18.68 0.16
CA GLY A 64 0.81 18.43 0.18
C GLY A 64 0.24 18.25 -1.22
N TRP A 65 0.69 19.05 -2.19
CA TRP A 65 0.32 18.86 -3.60
C TRP A 65 0.80 17.51 -4.13
N LEU A 66 2.05 17.15 -3.86
CA LEU A 66 2.64 15.87 -4.27
C LEU A 66 1.89 14.68 -3.65
N VAL A 67 1.61 14.71 -2.35
CA VAL A 67 0.81 13.68 -1.66
C VAL A 67 -0.63 13.61 -2.18
N ASN A 68 -1.24 14.75 -2.49
CA ASN A 68 -2.59 14.78 -3.07
C ASN A 68 -2.64 14.18 -4.47
N ILE A 69 -1.57 14.29 -5.28
CA ILE A 69 -1.45 13.57 -6.55
C ILE A 69 -1.38 12.07 -6.31
N PHE A 70 -0.48 11.60 -5.44
CA PHE A 70 -0.39 10.17 -5.14
C PHE A 70 -1.69 9.59 -4.57
N ARG A 71 -2.48 10.40 -3.86
CA ARG A 71 -3.82 10.01 -3.37
C ARG A 71 -4.93 10.03 -4.42
N SER A 72 -4.81 10.89 -5.44
CA SER A 72 -5.83 11.02 -6.49
C SER A 72 -5.61 10.08 -7.67
N LEU A 73 -4.42 9.48 -7.79
CA LEU A 73 -4.16 8.40 -8.73
C LEU A 73 -5.02 7.18 -8.38
N PRO A 74 -5.98 6.78 -9.25
CA PRO A 74 -6.77 5.58 -9.02
C PRO A 74 -5.86 4.35 -9.09
N LEU A 75 -5.88 3.53 -8.03
CA LEU A 75 -5.09 2.30 -7.84
C LEU A 75 -5.55 1.17 -8.78
N LEU A 76 -5.57 1.41 -10.10
CA LEU A 76 -5.99 0.44 -11.11
C LEU A 76 -4.83 -0.44 -11.64
N PHE A 77 -3.77 -0.65 -10.85
CA PHE A 77 -2.61 -1.49 -11.21
C PHE A 77 -2.58 -2.78 -10.40
#